data_AF-A0A9N9HQ74-F1
#
_entry.id   AF-A0A9N9HQ74-F1
#
_cell.length_a   1.000
_cell.length_b   1.000
_cell.length_c   1.000
_cell.angle_alpha   90.00
_cell.angle_beta   90.00
_cell.angle_gamma   90.00
#
_symmetry.space_group_name_H-M   'P 1'
#
loop_
_entity.id
_entity.type
_entity.pdbx_description
1 polymer ?
#
loop_
_entity_poly.entity_id
_entity_poly.type
_entity_poly.pdbx_seq_one_letter_code
_entity_poly.pdbx_strand_id
1 'polypeptide(L)'
;FGVLLWEIAEQKTPFQSIENDIVGIRQNVLENKREQFSLPLQVPVEWADIVNKATSFDSTNRPALATIFTELFDLSKKHLPHPPATRLPSNPRSLFSVQTVQDAINIHKSKGGDRKTAFKIFSEYAELGDSTAKYW
;
A
#
# COMPACT_ATOMS: atom_id res chain seq x y z
N PHE A 1 -4.25 10.52 -11.40
CA PHE A 1 -3.81 9.66 -10.28
C PHE A 1 -4.94 9.37 -9.30
N GLY A 2 -5.74 10.37 -8.87
CA GLY A 2 -6.82 10.13 -7.89
C GLY A 2 -7.83 9.02 -8.26
N VAL A 3 -8.28 8.95 -9.52
CA VAL A 3 -9.20 7.88 -9.97
C VAL A 3 -8.59 6.48 -9.82
N LEU A 4 -7.27 6.33 -10.04
CA LEU A 4 -6.59 5.05 -9.83
C LEU A 4 -6.56 4.65 -8.35
N LEU A 5 -6.36 5.61 -7.45
CA LEU A 5 -6.41 5.36 -6.00
C LEU A 5 -7.82 4.99 -5.54
N TRP A 6 -8.85 5.58 -6.15
CA TRP A 6 -10.23 5.16 -5.93
C TRP A 6 -10.47 3.73 -6.43
N GLU A 7 -10.00 3.40 -7.64
CA GLU A 7 -10.14 2.07 -8.24
C GLU A 7 -9.48 0.98 -7.38
N ILE A 8 -8.30 1.23 -6.80
CA ILE A 8 -7.63 0.31 -5.86
C ILE A 8 -8.48 0.08 -4.61
N ALA A 9 -9.09 1.14 -4.08
CA ALA A 9 -9.87 1.08 -2.85
C ALA A 9 -11.22 0.38 -3.04
N GLU A 10 -11.93 0.70 -4.14
CA GLU A 10 -13.27 0.19 -4.42
C GLU A 10 -13.27 -1.11 -5.23
N GLN A 11 -12.16 -1.43 -5.89
CA GLN A 11 -12.03 -2.59 -6.78
C GLN A 11 -13.11 -2.63 -7.86
N LYS A 12 -13.43 -1.46 -8.44
CA LYS A 12 -14.48 -1.26 -9.45
C LYS A 12 -13.97 -0.42 -10.61
N THR A 13 -14.54 -0.63 -11.80
CA THR A 13 -14.32 0.25 -12.95
C THR A 13 -14.91 1.64 -12.66
N PRO A 14 -14.16 2.74 -12.87
CA PRO A 14 -14.71 4.08 -12.79
C PRO A 14 -15.86 4.28 -13.79
N PHE A 15 -16.92 4.95 -13.35
CA PHE A 15 -18.14 5.22 -14.10
C PHE A 15 -18.77 3.96 -14.72
N GLN A 16 -18.70 2.82 -14.00
CA GLN A 16 -19.08 1.49 -14.49
C GLN A 16 -20.42 1.45 -15.24
N SER A 17 -21.44 2.18 -14.77
CA SER A 17 -22.77 2.19 -15.41
C SER A 17 -22.81 2.82 -16.80
N ILE A 18 -21.80 3.62 -17.14
CA ILE A 18 -21.68 4.36 -18.40
C ILE A 18 -20.28 4.23 -19.01
N GLU A 19 -19.56 3.14 -18.72
CA GLU A 19 -18.14 2.98 -19.09
C GLU A 19 -17.87 3.11 -20.60
N ASN A 20 -18.86 2.74 -21.42
CA ASN A 20 -18.79 2.83 -22.89
C ASN A 20 -19.32 4.16 -23.46
N ASP A 21 -19.87 5.03 -22.61
CA ASP A 21 -20.38 6.34 -22.99
C ASP A 21 -19.40 7.46 -22.58
N ILE A 22 -18.39 7.67 -23.42
CA ILE A 22 -17.37 8.70 -23.23
C ILE A 22 -18.02 10.11 -23.14
N VAL A 23 -19.13 10.34 -23.85
CA VAL A 23 -19.83 11.63 -23.83
C VAL A 23 -20.51 11.83 -22.47
N GLY A 24 -21.19 10.81 -21.96
CA GLY A 24 -21.78 10.79 -20.63
C GLY A 24 -20.74 10.95 -19.53
N ILE A 25 -19.59 10.26 -19.62
CA ILE A 25 -18.49 10.42 -18.67
C ILE A 25 -17.97 11.87 -18.69
N ARG A 26 -17.74 12.43 -19.88
CA ARG A 26 -17.31 13.83 -20.02
C ARG A 26 -18.32 14.79 -19.39
N GLN A 27 -19.61 14.58 -19.63
CA GLN A 27 -20.66 15.41 -19.06
C GLN A 27 -20.68 15.33 -17.53
N ASN A 28 -20.58 14.12 -16.96
CA ASN A 28 -20.46 13.95 -15.51
C ASN A 28 -19.24 14.70 -14.96
N VAL A 29 -18.09 14.61 -15.63
CA VAL A 29 -16.88 15.30 -15.18
C VAL A 29 -17.07 16.83 -15.19
N LEU A 30 -17.72 17.36 -16.23
CA LEU A 30 -18.05 18.79 -16.38
C LEU A 30 -19.07 19.27 -15.33
N GLU A 31 -20.01 18.41 -14.94
CA GLU A 31 -20.98 18.65 -13.88
C GLU A 31 -20.41 18.44 -12.47
N ASN A 32 -19.08 18.32 -12.35
CA ASN A 32 -18.38 18.05 -11.10
C ASN A 32 -18.86 16.76 -10.40
N LYS A 33 -19.40 15.80 -11.14
CA LYS A 33 -19.64 14.44 -10.65
C LYS A 33 -18.33 13.68 -10.68
N ARG A 34 -18.00 13.06 -9.56
CA ARG A 34 -16.81 12.23 -9.36
C ARG A 34 -17.24 10.92 -8.71
N GLU A 35 -16.34 9.95 -8.77
CA GLU A 35 -16.52 8.70 -8.04
C GLU A 35 -16.69 8.95 -6.55
N GLN A 36 -17.60 8.18 -5.94
CA GLN A 36 -17.87 8.21 -4.51
C GLN A 36 -17.40 6.91 -3.87
N PHE A 37 -16.96 6.98 -2.61
CA PHE A 37 -16.64 5.78 -1.85
C PHE A 37 -17.91 5.10 -1.36
N SER A 38 -17.89 3.77 -1.35
CA SER A 38 -18.95 2.99 -0.72
C SER A 38 -18.93 3.20 0.80
N LEU A 39 -20.11 3.24 1.42
CA LEU A 39 -20.25 3.25 2.87
C LEU A 39 -20.60 1.85 3.40
N PRO A 40 -20.03 1.43 4.54
CA PRO A 40 -19.03 2.13 5.34
C PRO A 40 -17.66 2.18 4.64
N LEU A 41 -16.88 3.23 4.94
CA LEU A 41 -15.58 3.44 4.33
C LEU A 41 -14.62 2.30 4.69
N GLN A 42 -14.04 1.63 3.68
CA GLN A 42 -13.10 0.52 3.88
C GLN A 42 -11.63 0.96 3.89
N VAL A 43 -11.38 2.24 3.67
CA VAL A 43 -10.06 2.88 3.70
C VAL A 43 -10.01 3.94 4.79
N PRO A 44 -8.82 4.38 5.24
CA PRO A 44 -8.71 5.54 6.11
C PRO A 44 -9.35 6.79 5.49
N VAL A 45 -9.88 7.68 6.31
CA VAL A 45 -10.52 8.94 5.85
C VAL A 45 -9.52 9.78 5.05
N GLU A 46 -8.27 9.81 5.48
CA GLU A 46 -7.20 10.53 4.79
C GLU A 46 -6.92 9.99 3.38
N TRP A 47 -7.11 8.68 3.15
CA TRP A 47 -7.03 8.12 1.80
C TRP A 47 -8.12 8.71 0.90
N ALA A 48 -9.35 8.75 1.39
CA ALA A 48 -10.47 9.34 0.66
C ALA A 48 -10.24 10.83 0.38
N ASP A 49 -9.67 11.57 1.33
CA ASP A 49 -9.30 12.97 1.16
C ASP A 49 -8.25 13.19 0.07
N ILE A 50 -7.20 12.33 0.02
CA ILE A 50 -6.20 12.36 -1.06
C ILE A 50 -6.87 12.17 -2.42
N VAL A 51 -7.78 11.20 -2.53
CA VAL A 51 -8.55 10.94 -3.76
C VAL A 51 -9.41 12.14 -4.15
N ASN A 52 -10.16 12.70 -3.21
CA ASN A 52 -11.04 13.85 -3.45
C ASN A 52 -10.26 15.07 -3.94
N LYS A 53 -9.12 15.39 -3.31
CA LYS A 53 -8.24 16.48 -3.76
C LYS A 53 -7.67 16.20 -5.15
N ALA A 54 -7.14 15.00 -5.37
CA ALA A 54 -6.53 14.61 -6.64
C ALA A 54 -7.51 14.53 -7.81
N THR A 55 -8.82 14.41 -7.55
CA THR A 55 -9.88 14.40 -8.55
C THR A 55 -10.69 15.70 -8.61
N SER A 56 -10.31 16.72 -7.83
CA SER A 56 -11.03 18.00 -7.76
C SER A 56 -11.23 18.63 -9.14
N PHE A 57 -12.40 19.22 -9.38
CA PHE A 57 -12.68 19.92 -10.63
C PHE A 57 -11.70 21.06 -10.85
N ASP A 58 -11.49 21.89 -9.83
CA ASP A 58 -10.49 22.95 -9.84
C ASP A 58 -9.08 22.35 -9.80
N SER A 59 -8.28 22.67 -10.81
CA SER A 59 -6.90 22.20 -10.93
C SER A 59 -5.98 22.71 -9.82
N THR A 60 -6.28 23.86 -9.21
CA THR A 60 -5.46 24.45 -8.15
C THR A 60 -5.56 23.67 -6.83
N ASN A 61 -6.67 22.95 -6.63
CA ASN A 61 -6.88 22.06 -5.49
C ASN A 61 -6.19 20.70 -5.67
N ARG A 62 -5.70 20.39 -6.88
CA ARG A 62 -5.08 19.09 -7.17
C ARG A 62 -3.63 19.13 -6.67
N PRO A 63 -3.25 18.26 -5.72
CA PRO A 63 -1.89 18.21 -5.24
C PRO A 63 -0.93 17.73 -6.35
N ALA A 64 0.32 18.17 -6.26
CA ALA A 64 1.38 17.61 -7.09
C ALA A 64 1.54 16.11 -6.78
N LEU A 65 1.99 15.35 -7.78
CA LEU A 65 2.19 13.90 -7.62
C LEU A 65 3.15 13.56 -6.47
N ALA A 66 4.19 14.37 -6.27
CA ALA A 66 5.11 14.23 -5.14
C ALA A 66 4.38 14.33 -3.80
N THR A 67 3.48 15.32 -3.65
CA THR A 67 2.65 15.50 -2.44
C THR A 67 1.75 14.29 -2.19
N ILE A 68 1.12 13.75 -3.24
CA ILE A 68 0.30 12.53 -3.13
C ILE A 68 1.14 11.38 -2.56
N PHE A 69 2.34 11.14 -3.10
CA PHE A 69 3.20 10.05 -2.60
C PHE A 69 3.69 10.28 -1.17
N THR A 70 4.02 11.52 -0.80
CA THR A 70 4.40 11.85 0.58
C THR A 70 3.24 11.60 1.54
N GLU A 71 2.03 12.06 1.22
CA GLU A 71 0.85 11.85 2.07
C GLU A 71 0.51 10.36 2.20
N LEU A 72 0.56 9.58 1.10
CA LEU A 72 0.34 8.13 1.13
C LEU A 72 1.41 7.41 1.97
N PHE A 73 2.67 7.82 1.87
CA PHE A 73 3.76 7.23 2.66
C PHE A 73 3.62 7.52 4.16
N ASP A 74 3.24 8.74 4.52
CA ASP A 74 3.00 9.06 5.92
C ASP A 74 1.75 8.38 6.46
N LEU A 75 0.70 8.25 5.63
CA LEU A 75 -0.47 7.45 5.97
C LEU A 75 -0.11 5.98 6.18
N SER A 76 0.76 5.41 5.33
CA SER A 76 1.19 4.03 5.50
C SER A 76 1.93 3.82 6.82
N LYS A 77 2.78 4.76 7.26
CA LYS A 77 3.43 4.65 8.58
C LYS A 77 2.45 4.62 9.75
N LYS A 78 1.32 5.31 9.65
CA LYS A 78 0.28 5.33 10.69
C LYS A 78 -0.50 4.02 10.78
N HIS A 79 -0.74 3.39 9.62
CA HIS A 79 -1.54 2.17 9.51
C HIS A 79 -0.72 0.89 9.36
N LEU A 80 0.59 0.99 9.14
CA LEU A 80 1.47 -0.14 9.30
C LEU A 80 1.40 -0.58 10.75
N PRO A 81 1.19 -1.89 11.02
CA PRO A 81 1.28 -2.39 12.38
C PRO A 81 2.64 -1.95 12.92
N HIS A 82 2.63 -1.29 14.08
CA HIS A 82 3.87 -1.10 14.81
C HIS A 82 4.52 -2.47 14.93
N PRO A 83 5.80 -2.64 14.57
CA PRO A 83 6.48 -3.88 14.88
C PRO A 83 6.21 -4.14 16.36
N PRO A 84 5.64 -5.31 16.73
CA PRO A 84 5.29 -5.58 18.10
C PRO A 84 6.54 -5.28 18.93
N ALA A 85 6.43 -4.32 19.86
CA ALA A 85 7.52 -3.94 20.75
C ALA A 85 8.17 -5.23 21.22
N THR A 86 9.44 -5.41 20.84
CA THR A 86 10.17 -6.67 20.84
C THR A 86 9.82 -7.47 22.08
N ARG A 87 8.84 -8.37 21.99
CA ARG A 87 8.72 -9.45 22.96
C ARG A 87 9.82 -10.39 22.55
N LEU A 88 11.03 -10.11 23.02
CA LEU A 88 12.13 -11.06 22.98
C LEU A 88 11.54 -12.39 23.44
N PRO A 89 11.60 -13.44 22.62
CA PRO A 89 11.14 -14.74 23.07
C PRO A 89 11.99 -15.11 24.27
N SER A 90 11.35 -15.30 25.42
CA SER A 90 11.97 -15.78 26.66
C SER A 90 12.46 -17.24 26.58
N ASN A 91 12.61 -17.78 25.37
CA ASN A 91 13.06 -19.14 25.11
C ASN A 91 14.40 -19.12 24.35
N PRO A 92 15.53 -19.40 25.03
CA PRO A 92 16.88 -19.36 24.44
C PRO A 92 17.15 -20.48 23.42
N ARG A 93 16.21 -21.40 23.16
CA ARG A 93 16.49 -22.67 22.46
C ARG A 93 16.07 -22.76 20.99
N SER A 94 15.56 -21.69 20.38
CA SER A 94 15.35 -21.62 18.92
C SER A 94 15.95 -20.36 18.30
N LEU A 95 17.10 -19.94 18.83
CA LEU A 95 17.97 -18.97 18.20
C LEU A 95 18.80 -19.75 17.17
N PHE A 96 18.33 -19.91 15.93
CA PHE A 96 19.27 -20.12 14.83
C PHE A 96 20.04 -18.80 14.67
N SER A 97 21.04 -18.61 15.54
CA SER A 97 22.03 -17.53 15.63
C SER A 97 21.75 -16.30 14.74
N VAL A 98 20.91 -15.38 15.21
CA VAL A 98 20.71 -13.99 14.73
C VAL A 98 21.13 -13.76 13.27
N GLN A 99 20.38 -14.29 12.31
CA GLN A 99 20.54 -13.92 10.90
C GLN A 99 19.56 -12.79 10.58
N THR A 100 20.08 -11.69 10.04
CA THR A 100 19.28 -10.54 9.63
C THR A 100 18.61 -10.80 8.27
N VAL A 101 17.61 -9.99 7.92
CA VAL A 101 17.03 -9.99 6.55
C VAL A 101 18.12 -9.78 5.50
N GLN A 102 19.15 -8.98 5.81
CA GLN A 102 20.27 -8.74 4.91
C GLN A 102 21.12 -10.00 4.68
N ASP A 103 21.32 -10.82 5.70
CA ASP A 103 22.04 -12.09 5.58
C ASP A 103 21.25 -13.07 4.71
N ALA A 104 19.93 -13.13 4.89
CA ALA A 104 19.06 -13.95 4.05
C ALA A 104 19.09 -13.51 2.57
N ILE A 105 19.12 -12.21 2.29
CA ILE A 105 19.29 -11.66 0.92
C ILE A 105 20.63 -12.11 0.33
N ASN A 106 21.70 -12.03 1.12
CA ASN A 106 23.04 -12.43 0.66
C ASN A 106 23.10 -13.94 0.37
N ILE A 107 22.50 -14.77 1.23
CA ILE A 107 22.38 -16.22 1.02
C ILE A 107 21.59 -16.51 -0.26
N HIS A 108 20.43 -15.89 -0.44
CA HIS A 108 19.57 -16.09 -1.62
C HIS A 108 20.31 -15.76 -2.94
N LYS A 109 21.09 -14.68 -2.95
CA LYS A 109 21.85 -14.21 -4.11
C LYS A 109 23.13 -15.00 -4.38
N SER A 110 23.67 -15.70 -3.38
CA SER A 110 24.90 -16.48 -3.55
C SER A 110 24.70 -17.72 -4.43
N LYS A 111 25.71 -18.06 -5.25
CA LYS A 111 25.68 -19.30 -6.06
C LYS A 111 25.80 -20.50 -5.12
N GLY A 112 24.74 -21.29 -5.01
CA GLY A 112 24.67 -22.47 -4.14
C GLY A 112 24.24 -22.17 -2.70
N GLY A 113 23.77 -20.95 -2.40
CA GLY A 113 23.23 -20.61 -1.08
C GLY A 113 21.96 -21.41 -0.76
N ASP A 114 21.77 -21.67 0.53
CA ASP A 114 20.58 -22.37 1.03
C ASP A 114 19.35 -21.46 0.98
N ARG A 115 18.66 -21.49 -0.17
CA ARG A 115 17.46 -20.70 -0.41
C ARG A 115 16.29 -21.06 0.51
N LYS A 116 16.23 -22.30 1.03
CA LYS A 116 15.15 -22.71 1.93
C LYS A 116 15.31 -22.01 3.27
N THR A 117 16.53 -21.94 3.78
CA THR A 117 16.85 -21.20 5.00
C THR A 117 16.60 -19.70 4.82
N ALA A 118 17.03 -19.11 3.69
CA ALA A 118 16.75 -17.70 3.40
C ALA A 118 15.25 -17.40 3.34
N PHE A 119 14.45 -18.24 2.67
CA PHE A 119 13.00 -18.08 2.59
C PHE A 119 12.30 -18.18 3.94
N LYS A 120 12.75 -19.08 4.82
CA LYS A 120 12.23 -19.18 6.18
C LYS A 120 12.45 -17.88 6.96
N ILE A 121 13.63 -17.28 6.83
CA ILE A 121 13.95 -15.99 7.46
C ILE A 121 13.07 -14.87 6.88
N PHE A 122 12.89 -14.81 5.55
CA PHE A 122 11.97 -13.82 4.95
C PHE A 122 10.54 -13.97 5.46
N SER A 123 10.04 -15.21 5.54
CA SER A 123 8.69 -15.48 6.05
C SER A 123 8.51 -15.01 7.49
N GLU A 124 9.46 -15.36 8.38
CA GLU A 124 9.42 -14.96 9.78
C GLU A 124 9.47 -13.43 9.94
N TYR A 125 10.35 -12.74 9.22
CA TYR A 125 10.45 -11.28 9.29
C TYR A 125 9.27 -10.57 8.62
N ALA A 126 8.69 -11.13 7.56
CA ALA A 126 7.48 -10.61 6.93
C ALA A 126 6.27 -10.67 7.90
N GLU A 127 6.14 -11.76 8.66
CA GLU A 127 5.14 -11.91 9.73
C GLU A 127 5.37 -10.90 10.87
N LEU A 128 6.63 -10.59 11.19
CA LEU A 128 6.98 -9.55 12.15
C LEU A 128 6.79 -8.11 11.62
N GLY A 129 6.40 -7.96 10.36
CA GLY A 129 6.08 -6.66 9.75
C GLY A 129 7.24 -5.99 9.02
N ASP A 130 8.38 -6.67 8.83
CA ASP A 130 9.50 -6.14 8.06
C ASP A 130 9.09 -5.96 6.60
N SER A 131 9.12 -4.71 6.12
CA SER A 131 8.70 -4.38 4.76
C SER A 131 9.66 -4.93 3.71
N THR A 132 10.95 -5.04 4.01
CA THR A 132 11.96 -5.58 3.08
C THR A 132 11.73 -7.06 2.87
N ALA A 133 11.51 -7.81 3.96
CA ALA A 133 11.27 -9.24 3.92
C ALA A 133 10.02 -9.62 3.09
N LYS A 134 8.97 -8.79 3.09
CA LYS A 134 7.76 -9.01 2.28
C LYS A 134 7.98 -9.02 0.76
N TYR A 135 9.09 -8.45 0.28
CA TYR A 135 9.44 -8.42 -1.14
C TYR A 135 10.34 -9.58 -1.59
N TRP A 136 10.76 -10.45 -0.68
CA TRP A 136 11.67 -11.58 -0.93
C TRP A 136 11.00 -12.93 -0.66
#